data_AF-A0A0M8VA09-F1
#
_entry.id   AF-A0A0M8VA09-F1
#
_cell.length_a   1.000
_cell.length_b   1.000
_cell.length_c   1.000
_cell.angle_alpha   90.00
_cell.angle_beta   90.00
_cell.angle_gamma   90.00
#
_symmetry.space_group_name_H-M   'P 1'
#
loop_
_entity.id
_entity.type
_entity.pdbx_description
1 polymer ?
#
loop_
_entity_poly.entity_id
_entity_poly.type
_entity_poly.pdbx_seq_one_letter_code
_entity_poly.pdbx_strand_id
1 'polypeptide(L)'
;MAVSRRRLTAVAVVVATTALTAGLTTGCDAVGKALDCVQTADSIADSVTGLQQAVENAANDPTQADDSLNSIEKNLDKIGDKTDNADVNKAVDHLEKAVGNVRTAIRNGDDTPDVGPVTDAAGELTKVCTK
;
A
#
# COMPACT_ATOMS: atom_id res chain seq x y z
N MET A 1 34.21 -18.20 17.66
CA MET A 1 33.32 -17.04 17.80
C MET A 1 32.00 -17.34 17.10
N ALA A 2 30.89 -16.84 17.65
CA ALA A 2 29.55 -17.42 17.58
C ALA A 2 28.93 -17.51 16.17
N VAL A 3 28.20 -18.62 15.96
CA VAL A 3 27.31 -18.87 14.83
C VAL A 3 26.03 -18.05 15.04
N SER A 4 25.79 -17.02 14.23
CA SER A 4 24.48 -16.38 14.14
C SER A 4 23.71 -17.01 12.98
N ARG A 5 22.92 -18.05 13.29
CA ARG A 5 21.90 -18.57 12.36
C ARG A 5 20.75 -17.56 12.36
N ARG A 6 20.79 -16.62 11.40
CA ARG A 6 19.67 -15.71 11.12
C ARG A 6 18.49 -16.56 10.69
N ARG A 7 17.51 -16.72 11.59
CA ARG A 7 16.23 -17.36 11.27
C ARG A 7 15.51 -16.42 10.30
N LEU A 8 15.55 -16.75 9.02
CA LEU A 8 14.70 -16.15 8.00
C LEU A 8 13.29 -16.72 8.23
N THR A 9 12.47 -16.00 8.97
CA THR A 9 11.03 -16.24 9.04
C THR A 9 10.43 -15.80 7.70
N ALA A 10 10.24 -16.76 6.80
CA ALA A 10 9.45 -16.56 5.59
C ALA A 10 8.00 -16.26 6.01
N VAL A 11 7.54 -15.05 5.70
CA VAL A 11 6.14 -14.67 5.90
C VAL A 11 5.35 -15.24 4.72
N ALA A 12 4.47 -16.20 5.02
CA ALA A 12 3.56 -16.77 4.04
C ALA A 12 2.46 -15.75 3.70
N VAL A 13 2.45 -15.27 2.46
CA VAL A 13 1.39 -14.42 1.93
C VAL A 13 0.16 -15.29 1.66
N VAL A 14 -0.89 -15.11 2.46
CA VAL A 14 -2.20 -15.73 2.24
C VAL A 14 -3.05 -14.78 1.41
N VAL A 15 -3.24 -15.09 0.14
CA VAL A 15 -4.17 -14.35 -0.73
C VAL A 15 -5.59 -14.86 -0.43
N ALA A 16 -6.38 -14.06 0.28
CA ALA A 16 -7.78 -14.36 0.54
C ALA A 16 -8.63 -13.92 -0.67
N THR A 17 -9.16 -14.90 -1.41
CA THR A 17 -10.14 -14.64 -2.48
C THR A 17 -11.51 -14.40 -1.85
N THR A 18 -11.96 -13.14 -1.86
CA THR A 18 -13.33 -12.80 -1.46
C THR A 18 -14.25 -12.86 -2.67
N ALA A 19 -15.29 -13.69 -2.59
CA ALA A 19 -16.36 -13.72 -3.57
C ALA A 19 -17.32 -12.56 -3.28
N LEU A 20 -17.31 -11.53 -4.15
CA LEU A 20 -18.24 -10.41 -4.03
C LEU A 20 -19.62 -10.81 -4.56
N THR A 21 -20.53 -11.15 -3.65
CA THR A 21 -21.98 -11.12 -3.92
C THR A 21 -22.47 -9.68 -3.82
N ALA A 22 -22.35 -8.92 -4.92
CA ALA A 22 -22.89 -7.56 -5.01
C ALA A 22 -24.41 -7.62 -5.23
N GLY A 23 -25.18 -7.27 -4.20
CA GLY A 23 -26.61 -6.94 -4.33
C GLY A 23 -26.76 -5.59 -5.03
N LEU A 24 -26.97 -5.61 -6.34
CA LEU A 24 -27.00 -4.42 -7.18
C LEU A 24 -28.44 -3.97 -7.43
N THR A 25 -28.90 -2.98 -6.67
CA THR A 25 -30.13 -2.22 -6.96
C THR A 25 -29.86 -0.75 -7.34
N THR A 26 -28.59 -0.36 -7.53
CA THR A 26 -28.19 0.98 -8.01
C THR A 26 -27.19 0.83 -9.17
N GLY A 27 -27.32 1.67 -10.20
CA GLY A 27 -26.83 1.42 -11.56
C GLY A 27 -25.31 1.35 -11.78
N CYS A 28 -24.93 1.16 -13.05
CA CYS A 28 -23.56 0.93 -13.51
C CYS A 28 -22.49 1.93 -13.03
N ASP A 29 -22.84 3.15 -12.62
CA ASP A 29 -21.88 4.15 -12.12
C ASP A 29 -21.23 3.76 -10.79
N ALA A 30 -21.97 3.09 -9.90
CA ALA A 30 -21.44 2.61 -8.63
C ALA A 30 -20.45 1.45 -8.86
N VAL A 31 -20.76 0.57 -9.83
CA VAL A 31 -19.87 -0.52 -10.24
C VAL A 31 -18.59 0.03 -10.87
N GLY A 32 -18.69 1.06 -11.73
CA GLY A 32 -17.52 1.72 -12.33
C GLY A 32 -16.58 2.31 -11.26
N LYS A 33 -17.12 3.07 -10.31
CA LYS A 33 -16.34 3.64 -9.19
C LYS A 33 -15.72 2.57 -8.30
N ALA A 34 -16.44 1.48 -8.01
CA ALA A 34 -15.89 0.37 -7.24
C ALA A 34 -14.72 -0.32 -7.96
N LEU A 35 -14.84 -0.54 -9.28
CA LEU A 35 -13.76 -1.12 -10.10
C LEU A 35 -12.56 -0.18 -10.24
N ASP A 36 -12.77 1.14 -10.33
CA ASP A 36 -11.70 2.14 -10.29
C ASP A 36 -10.98 2.16 -8.94
N CYS A 37 -11.71 2.02 -7.82
CA CYS A 37 -11.15 1.94 -6.48
C CYS A 37 -10.26 0.69 -6.35
N VAL A 38 -10.76 -0.47 -6.76
CA VAL A 38 -10.02 -1.75 -6.69
C VAL A 38 -8.78 -1.72 -7.58
N GLN A 39 -8.87 -1.28 -8.83
CA GLN A 39 -7.69 -1.19 -9.72
C GLN A 39 -6.61 -0.25 -9.18
N THR A 40 -7.02 0.87 -8.59
CA THR A 40 -6.05 1.82 -8.04
C THR A 40 -5.46 1.30 -6.72
N ALA A 41 -6.26 0.65 -5.87
CA ALA A 41 -5.77 -0.03 -4.67
C ALA A 41 -4.79 -1.18 -5.00
N ASP A 42 -5.02 -1.89 -6.09
CA ASP A 42 -4.11 -2.94 -6.60
C ASP A 42 -2.77 -2.34 -7.06
N SER A 43 -2.81 -1.23 -7.83
CA SER A 43 -1.61 -0.49 -8.21
C SER A 43 -0.81 0.04 -7.01
N ILE A 44 -1.49 0.37 -5.91
CA ILE A 44 -0.87 0.73 -4.64
C ILE A 44 -0.20 -0.49 -4.01
N ALA A 45 -0.87 -1.66 -3.97
CA ALA A 45 -0.29 -2.89 -3.44
C ALA A 45 1.00 -3.29 -4.20
N ASP A 46 1.01 -3.13 -5.53
CA ASP A 46 2.22 -3.31 -6.34
C ASP A 46 3.32 -2.31 -5.97
N SER A 47 2.96 -1.04 -5.81
CA SER A 47 3.92 0.01 -5.43
C SER A 47 4.49 -0.21 -4.02
N VAL A 48 3.69 -0.75 -3.08
CA VAL A 48 4.14 -1.14 -1.74
C VAL A 48 5.07 -2.35 -1.80
N THR A 49 4.78 -3.33 -2.66
CA THR A 49 5.69 -4.46 -2.91
C THR A 49 7.03 -3.97 -3.49
N GLY A 50 6.98 -3.01 -4.43
CA GLY A 50 8.17 -2.34 -4.95
C GLY A 50 8.95 -1.59 -3.87
N LEU A 51 8.27 -0.89 -2.96
CA LEU A 51 8.88 -0.25 -1.81
C LEU A 51 9.57 -1.26 -0.88
N GLN A 52 8.92 -2.39 -0.56
CA GLN A 52 9.52 -3.45 0.26
C GLN A 52 10.81 -3.97 -0.38
N GLN A 53 10.78 -4.26 -1.68
CA GLN A 53 11.95 -4.69 -2.43
C GLN A 53 13.04 -3.61 -2.47
N ALA A 54 12.66 -2.34 -2.64
CA ALA A 54 13.60 -1.23 -2.67
C ALA A 54 14.28 -1.03 -1.31
N VAL A 55 13.55 -1.17 -0.19
CA VAL A 55 14.11 -1.13 1.16
C VAL A 55 15.02 -2.33 1.43
N GLU A 56 14.67 -3.53 0.98
CA GLU A 56 15.55 -4.70 1.07
C GLU A 56 16.84 -4.54 0.26
N ASN A 57 16.78 -3.78 -0.84
CA ASN A 57 17.91 -3.48 -1.71
C ASN A 57 18.53 -2.09 -1.46
N ALA A 58 18.12 -1.36 -0.42
CA ALA A 58 18.45 0.07 -0.23
C ALA A 58 19.96 0.33 -0.13
N ALA A 59 20.74 -0.66 0.33
CA ALA A 59 22.19 -0.61 0.35
C ALA A 59 22.83 -0.45 -1.05
N ASN A 60 22.11 -0.79 -2.12
CA ASN A 60 22.58 -0.64 -3.50
C ASN A 60 22.11 0.68 -4.14
N ASP A 61 20.89 1.13 -3.80
CA ASP A 61 20.30 2.34 -4.37
C ASP A 61 19.19 2.90 -3.47
N PRO A 62 19.48 3.93 -2.65
CA PRO A 62 18.50 4.53 -1.75
C PRO A 62 17.42 5.33 -2.48
N THR A 63 17.58 5.64 -3.78
CA THR A 63 16.60 6.44 -4.54
C THR A 63 15.36 5.65 -4.94
N GLN A 64 15.47 4.32 -5.08
CA GLN A 64 14.35 3.45 -5.47
C GLN A 64 13.21 3.42 -4.44
N ALA A 65 13.54 3.57 -3.16
CA ALA A 65 12.53 3.65 -2.11
C ALA A 65 11.73 4.95 -2.25
N ASP A 66 12.39 6.08 -2.50
CA ASP A 66 11.74 7.37 -2.70
C ASP A 66 10.84 7.40 -3.96
N ASP A 67 11.25 6.74 -5.05
CA ASP A 67 10.45 6.60 -6.26
C ASP A 67 9.20 5.72 -6.06
N SER A 68 9.34 4.66 -5.26
CA SER A 68 8.22 3.80 -4.88
C SER A 68 7.22 4.58 -4.02
N LEU A 69 7.70 5.35 -3.03
CA LEU A 69 6.88 6.22 -2.18
C LEU A 69 6.15 7.29 -3.01
N ASN A 70 6.84 7.93 -3.96
CA ASN A 70 6.23 8.88 -4.90
C ASN A 70 5.11 8.25 -5.73
N SER A 71 5.28 7.00 -6.14
CA SER A 71 4.28 6.28 -6.92
C SER A 71 3.05 5.94 -6.09
N ILE A 72 3.25 5.58 -4.81
CA ILE A 72 2.16 5.37 -3.85
C ILE A 72 1.37 6.67 -3.65
N GLU A 73 2.02 7.78 -3.33
CA GLU A 73 1.38 9.11 -3.15
C GLU A 73 0.53 9.50 -4.38
N LYS A 74 1.10 9.40 -5.59
CA LYS A 74 0.37 9.72 -6.82
C LYS A 74 -0.85 8.83 -7.06
N ASN A 75 -0.83 7.58 -6.61
CA ASN A 75 -1.98 6.69 -6.73
C ASN A 75 -3.03 6.98 -5.66
N LEU A 76 -2.61 7.40 -4.47
CA LEU A 76 -3.49 7.83 -3.39
C LEU A 76 -4.29 9.09 -3.75
N ASP A 77 -3.61 10.10 -4.30
CA ASP A 77 -4.26 11.33 -4.79
C ASP A 77 -5.40 11.01 -5.78
N LYS A 78 -5.13 10.09 -6.72
CA LYS A 78 -6.12 9.65 -7.71
C LYS A 78 -7.32 8.93 -7.10
N ILE A 79 -7.14 8.20 -5.99
CA ILE A 79 -8.25 7.53 -5.31
C ILE A 79 -9.11 8.56 -4.61
N GLY A 80 -8.51 9.45 -3.82
CA GLY A 80 -9.21 10.50 -3.10
C GLY A 80 -10.06 11.37 -4.02
N ASP A 81 -9.55 11.71 -5.21
CA ASP A 81 -10.27 12.51 -6.20
C ASP A 81 -11.44 11.77 -6.89
N LYS A 82 -11.42 10.43 -6.90
CA LYS A 82 -12.43 9.61 -7.62
C LYS A 82 -13.57 9.13 -6.74
N THR A 83 -13.44 9.23 -5.42
CA THR A 83 -14.35 8.64 -4.45
C THR A 83 -14.88 9.67 -3.44
N ASP A 84 -16.18 9.60 -3.18
CA ASP A 84 -16.83 10.40 -2.13
C ASP A 84 -16.97 9.61 -0.81
N ASN A 85 -16.38 8.41 -0.74
CA ASN A 85 -16.51 7.52 0.41
C ASN A 85 -15.57 7.95 1.54
N ALA A 86 -16.15 8.37 2.66
CA ALA A 86 -15.42 8.82 3.85
C ALA A 86 -14.47 7.75 4.42
N ASP A 87 -14.81 6.47 4.30
CA ASP A 87 -13.93 5.40 4.78
C ASP A 87 -12.75 5.17 3.84
N VAL A 88 -12.95 5.35 2.53
CA VAL A 88 -11.85 5.31 1.56
C VAL A 88 -10.90 6.49 1.82
N ASN A 89 -11.43 7.69 2.01
CA ASN A 89 -10.62 8.88 2.30
C ASN A 89 -9.83 8.74 3.61
N LYS A 90 -10.42 8.14 4.66
CA LYS A 90 -9.65 7.81 5.88
C LYS A 90 -8.54 6.80 5.60
N ALA A 91 -8.81 5.77 4.81
CA ALA A 91 -7.78 4.78 4.48
C ALA A 91 -6.65 5.40 3.66
N VAL A 92 -6.97 6.30 2.73
CA VAL A 92 -6.01 7.12 1.98
C VAL A 92 -5.16 7.97 2.92
N ASP A 93 -5.78 8.77 3.81
CA ASP A 93 -5.07 9.60 4.80
C ASP A 93 -4.12 8.79 5.69
N HIS A 94 -4.53 7.57 6.08
CA HIS A 94 -3.70 6.68 6.89
C HIS A 94 -2.49 6.18 6.11
N LEU A 95 -2.67 5.84 4.84
CA LEU A 95 -1.57 5.37 3.99
C LEU A 95 -0.60 6.51 3.65
N GLU A 96 -1.10 7.72 3.37
CA GLU A 96 -0.26 8.92 3.17
C GLU A 96 0.62 9.22 4.38
N LYS A 97 0.06 9.14 5.60
CA LYS A 97 0.83 9.33 6.84
C LYS A 97 1.91 8.26 7.00
N ALA A 98 1.60 7.00 6.69
CA ALA A 98 2.58 5.92 6.76
C ALA A 98 3.73 6.15 5.76
N VAL A 99 3.41 6.51 4.53
CA VAL A 99 4.38 6.86 3.47
C VAL A 99 5.25 8.05 3.89
N GLY A 100 4.65 9.09 4.44
CA GLY A 100 5.37 10.26 4.97
C GLY A 100 6.33 9.92 6.10
N ASN A 101 5.96 8.98 6.98
CA ASN A 101 6.84 8.50 8.05
C ASN A 101 8.05 7.74 7.49
N VAL A 102 7.85 6.84 6.53
CA VAL A 102 8.95 6.10 5.87
C VAL A 102 9.89 7.08 5.17
N ARG A 103 9.36 8.02 4.40
CA ARG A 103 10.14 9.06 3.73
C ARG A 103 10.95 9.90 4.73
N THR A 104 10.35 10.23 5.87
CA THR A 104 11.03 10.98 6.93
C THR A 104 12.17 10.16 7.53
N ALA A 105 11.97 8.87 7.76
CA ALA A 105 13.01 7.96 8.25
C ALA A 105 14.20 7.89 7.27
N ILE A 106 13.93 7.69 5.97
CA ILE A 106 14.96 7.68 4.91
C ILE A 106 15.74 9.00 4.91
N ARG A 107 15.05 10.15 4.93
CA ARG A 107 15.69 11.48 4.96
C ARG A 107 16.55 11.71 6.21
N ASN A 108 16.22 11.07 7.31
CA ASN A 108 16.98 11.12 8.56
C ASN A 108 18.17 10.14 8.58
N GLY A 109 18.40 9.39 7.50
CA GLY A 109 19.50 8.43 7.36
C GLY A 109 19.18 7.02 7.86
N ASP A 110 17.90 6.66 7.96
CA ASP A 110 17.50 5.27 8.16
C ASP A 110 17.52 4.52 6.81
N ASP A 111 18.49 3.63 6.64
CA ASP A 111 18.63 2.81 5.44
C ASP A 111 17.66 1.60 5.43
N THR A 112 16.99 1.32 6.55
CA THR A 112 16.06 0.20 6.72
C THR A 112 14.77 0.63 7.43
N PRO A 113 14.04 1.62 6.89
CA PRO A 113 12.83 2.11 7.52
C PRO A 113 11.77 1.00 7.63
N ASP A 114 10.99 1.04 8.70
CA ASP A 114 9.85 0.12 8.86
C ASP A 114 8.73 0.47 7.88
N VAL A 115 8.51 -0.42 6.91
CA VAL A 115 7.45 -0.29 5.89
C VAL A 115 6.17 -1.05 6.26
N GLY A 116 6.14 -1.75 7.40
CA GLY A 116 4.97 -2.47 7.90
C GLY A 116 3.71 -1.59 7.97
N PRO A 117 3.78 -0.37 8.53
CA PRO A 117 2.64 0.55 8.55
C PRO A 117 2.08 0.91 7.17
N VAL A 118 2.93 0.94 6.13
CA VAL A 118 2.50 1.20 4.75
C VAL A 118 1.74 -0.01 4.20
N THR A 119 2.26 -1.22 4.44
CA THR A 119 1.59 -2.47 4.03
C THR A 119 0.24 -2.64 4.71
N ASP A 120 0.15 -2.37 6.01
CA ASP A 120 -1.09 -2.48 6.77
C ASP A 120 -2.15 -1.50 6.26
N ALA A 121 -1.77 -0.23 6.05
CA ALA A 121 -2.69 0.79 5.55
C ALA A 121 -3.14 0.50 4.10
N ALA A 122 -2.26 -0.02 3.24
CA ALA A 122 -2.63 -0.46 1.89
C ALA A 122 -3.63 -1.62 1.94
N GLY A 123 -3.44 -2.58 2.86
CA GLY A 123 -4.38 -3.67 3.08
C GLY A 123 -5.76 -3.20 3.55
N GLU A 124 -5.82 -2.21 4.43
CA GLU A 124 -7.09 -1.59 4.85
C GLU A 124 -7.77 -0.85 3.70
N LEU A 125 -7.04 -0.11 2.87
CA LEU A 125 -7.58 0.56 1.68
C LEU A 125 -8.27 -0.42 0.73
N THR A 126 -7.63 -1.56 0.42
CA THR A 126 -8.22 -2.61 -0.42
C THR A 126 -9.48 -3.22 0.22
N LYS A 127 -9.50 -3.40 1.55
CA LYS A 127 -10.69 -3.88 2.27
C LYS A 127 -11.85 -2.89 2.25
N VAL A 128 -11.58 -1.60 2.17
CA VAL A 128 -12.63 -0.57 2.06
C VAL A 128 -13.10 -0.41 0.60
N CYS A 129 -12.20 -0.51 -0.39
CA CYS A 129 -12.56 -0.47 -1.82
C CYS A 129 -13.43 -1.66 -2.28
N THR A 130 -13.46 -2.75 -1.52
CA THR A 130 -14.26 -3.94 -1.79
C THR A 130 -15.59 -3.98 -1.02
N LYS A 131 -15.88 -2.96 -0.20
CA LYS A 131 -17.11 -2.83 0.58
C LYS A 131 -18.21 -2.09 -0.18
#